data_AF-A0A0D6M508-F1
#
_entry.id   AF-A0A0D6M508-F1
#
_cell.length_a   1.000
_cell.length_b   1.000
_cell.length_c   1.000
_cell.angle_alpha   90.00
_cell.angle_beta   90.00
_cell.angle_gamma   90.00
#
_symmetry.space_group_name_H-M   'P 1'
#
loop_
_entity.id
_entity.type
_entity.pdbx_description
1 polymer ?
#
loop_
_entity_poly.entity_id
_entity_poly.type
_entity_poly.pdbx_seq_one_letter_code
_entity_poly.pdbx_strand_id
1 'polypeptide(L)'
;MRKLVGKYFTYGMKELYRGIFIGAQVKQLQRFVPELKRSDVTRGYSGVRAQAMDPEGNLVDDFVFDSGHGPLCKRVLHVRNAPSPGATSSLAIAKMVAKEVKSRFSL
;
A
#
# COMPACT_ATOMS: atom_id res chain seq x y z
N MET A 1 15.00 5.55 -0.82
CA MET A 1 14.29 6.83 -1.02
C MET A 1 14.69 7.58 -2.30
N ARG A 2 15.92 8.10 -2.49
CA ARG A 2 16.27 8.93 -3.68
C ARG A 2 15.81 8.35 -5.03
N LYS A 3 16.06 7.05 -5.28
CA LYS A 3 15.61 6.33 -6.50
C LYS A 3 14.07 6.35 -6.67
N LEU A 4 13.32 6.05 -5.61
CA LEU A 4 11.84 6.10 -5.59
C LEU A 4 11.33 7.51 -5.89
N VAL A 5 11.86 8.53 -5.20
CA VAL A 5 11.44 9.92 -5.42
C VAL A 5 11.66 10.31 -6.90
N GLY A 6 12.83 9.99 -7.48
CA GLY A 6 13.07 10.25 -8.91
C GLY A 6 12.08 9.53 -9.84
N LYS A 7 11.80 8.25 -9.60
CA LYS A 7 10.86 7.44 -10.40
C LYS A 7 9.42 7.94 -10.33
N TYR A 8 8.95 8.33 -9.15
CA TYR A 8 7.54 8.62 -8.88
C TYR A 8 7.24 10.11 -8.61
N PHE A 9 8.20 11.03 -8.80
CA PHE A 9 8.05 12.47 -8.52
C PHE A 9 6.80 13.07 -9.18
N THR A 10 6.63 12.83 -10.49
CA THR A 10 5.52 13.38 -11.27
C THR A 10 4.16 12.81 -10.84
N TYR A 11 4.13 11.58 -10.33
CA TYR A 11 2.94 10.97 -9.75
C TYR A 11 2.61 11.59 -8.39
N GLY A 12 3.61 11.70 -7.51
CA GLY A 12 3.47 12.33 -6.18
C GLY A 12 3.02 13.80 -6.26
N MET A 13 3.57 14.58 -7.18
CA MET A 13 3.14 15.97 -7.42
C MET A 13 1.68 16.04 -7.92
N LYS A 14 1.24 15.08 -8.77
CA LYS A 14 -0.15 15.00 -9.22
C LYS A 14 -1.10 14.57 -8.10
N GLU A 15 -0.69 13.66 -7.21
CA GLU A 15 -1.44 13.30 -5.99
C GLU A 15 -1.59 14.53 -5.08
N LEU A 16 -0.49 15.23 -4.77
CA LEU A 16 -0.49 16.41 -3.91
C LEU A 16 -1.42 17.52 -4.46
N TYR A 17 -1.32 17.81 -5.75
CA TYR A 17 -2.20 18.77 -6.43
C TYR A 17 -3.68 18.41 -6.28
N ARG A 18 -4.05 17.14 -6.48
CA ARG A 18 -5.44 16.68 -6.35
C ARG A 18 -5.94 16.65 -4.90
N GLY A 19 -5.09 16.32 -3.94
CA GLY A 19 -5.41 16.35 -2.51
C GLY A 19 -5.65 17.78 -1.99
N ILE A 20 -4.89 18.76 -2.49
CA ILE A 20 -5.09 20.18 -2.16
C ILE A 20 -6.34 20.71 -2.87
N PHE A 21 -6.44 20.55 -4.20
CA PHE A 21 -7.50 21.12 -5.03
C PHE A 21 -8.59 20.10 -5.35
N ILE A 22 -9.65 20.07 -4.53
CA ILE A 22 -10.82 19.17 -4.71
C ILE A 22 -11.38 19.22 -6.14
N GLY A 23 -11.43 20.39 -6.79
CA GLY A 23 -11.89 20.50 -8.17
C GLY A 23 -11.08 19.70 -9.19
N ALA A 24 -9.77 19.53 -8.96
CA ALA A 24 -8.92 18.67 -9.79
C ALA A 24 -9.19 17.18 -9.56
N GLN A 25 -9.51 16.79 -8.32
CA GLN A 25 -9.95 15.43 -8.01
C GLN A 25 -11.32 15.13 -8.65
N VAL A 26 -12.28 16.05 -8.58
CA VAL A 26 -13.58 15.93 -9.27
C VAL A 26 -13.39 15.75 -10.78
N LYS A 27 -12.53 16.56 -11.41
CA LYS A 27 -12.22 16.42 -12.84
C LYS A 27 -11.61 15.06 -13.21
N GLN A 28 -10.90 14.41 -12.30
CA GLN A 28 -10.42 13.04 -12.51
C GLN A 28 -11.56 12.02 -12.36
N LEU A 29 -12.42 12.17 -11.35
CA LEU A 29 -13.58 11.29 -11.10
C LEU A 29 -14.62 11.38 -12.22
N GLN A 30 -14.76 12.54 -12.88
CA GLN A 30 -15.61 12.75 -14.05
C GLN A 30 -15.26 11.87 -15.25
N ARG A 31 -14.09 11.21 -15.26
CA ARG A 31 -13.76 10.16 -16.26
C ARG A 31 -14.57 8.88 -16.08
N PHE A 32 -15.16 8.68 -14.90
CA PHE A 32 -15.99 7.52 -14.54
C PHE A 32 -17.46 7.93 -14.33
N VAL A 33 -17.70 9.12 -13.76
CA VAL A 33 -19.05 9.67 -13.50
C VAL A 33 -19.12 11.11 -14.02
N PRO A 34 -19.41 11.33 -15.32
CA PRO A 34 -19.27 12.66 -15.97
C PRO A 34 -20.11 13.78 -15.35
N GLU A 35 -21.28 13.43 -14.81
CA GLU A 35 -22.23 14.34 -14.17
C GLU A 35 -21.85 14.80 -12.76
N LEU A 36 -20.79 14.23 -12.17
CA LEU A 36 -20.32 14.56 -10.82
C LEU A 36 -19.92 16.04 -10.70
N LYS A 37 -20.51 16.76 -9.74
CA LYS A 37 -20.21 18.16 -9.45
C LYS A 37 -19.37 18.30 -8.18
N ARG A 38 -18.79 19.49 -8.00
CA ARG A 38 -18.04 19.84 -6.78
C ARG A 38 -18.92 19.88 -5.52
N SER A 39 -20.23 20.13 -5.67
CA SER A 39 -21.22 20.06 -4.59
C SER A 39 -21.38 18.65 -4.00
N ASP A 40 -21.09 17.63 -4.80
CA ASP A 40 -21.46 16.24 -4.50
C ASP A 40 -20.33 15.50 -3.76
N VAL A 41 -19.22 16.20 -3.49
CA VAL A 41 -18.03 15.66 -2.82
C VAL A 41 -17.64 16.50 -1.62
N THR A 42 -17.17 15.82 -0.57
CA THR A 42 -16.56 16.43 0.62
C THR A 42 -15.15 15.87 0.83
N ARG A 43 -14.36 16.48 1.71
CA ARG A 43 -13.06 15.92 2.12
C ARG A 43 -13.29 14.72 3.03
N GLY A 44 -12.83 13.55 2.58
CA GLY A 44 -12.74 12.34 3.39
C GLY A 44 -11.40 12.23 4.13
N TYR A 45 -11.23 11.11 4.84
CA TYR A 45 -9.96 10.73 5.47
C TYR A 45 -8.92 10.26 4.44
N SER A 46 -7.64 10.45 4.76
CA SER A 46 -6.52 9.93 3.97
C SER A 46 -6.06 8.57 4.49
N GLY A 47 -6.00 7.57 3.61
CA GLY A 47 -5.39 6.26 3.90
C GLY A 47 -3.97 6.17 3.34
N VAL A 48 -3.04 5.60 4.10
CA VAL A 48 -1.67 5.31 3.64
C VAL A 48 -1.48 3.80 3.58
N ARG A 49 -1.17 3.25 2.39
CA ARG A 49 -0.80 1.84 2.24
C ARG A 49 0.62 1.64 2.79
N ALA A 50 0.78 0.74 3.75
CA ALA A 50 2.09 0.24 4.17
C ALA A 50 2.66 -0.70 3.08
N GLN A 51 3.16 -0.13 1.99
CA GLN A 51 3.77 -0.86 0.88
C GLN A 51 5.29 -0.85 1.01
N ALA A 52 5.91 -2.02 0.91
CA ALA A 52 7.36 -2.16 0.92
C ALA A 52 8.00 -1.64 -0.38
N MET A 53 9.26 -1.26 -0.28
CA MET A 53 10.08 -0.77 -1.38
C MET A 53 11.45 -1.44 -1.32
N ASP A 54 11.99 -1.84 -2.46
CA ASP A 54 13.31 -2.46 -2.59
C ASP A 54 14.47 -1.42 -2.56
N PRO A 55 15.75 -1.84 -2.52
CA PRO A 55 16.90 -0.94 -2.60
C PRO A 55 16.99 -0.15 -3.92
N GLU A 56 16.29 -0.59 -4.96
CA GLU A 56 16.22 -0.03 -6.32
C GLU A 56 15.13 1.06 -6.43
N GLY A 57 14.31 1.22 -5.38
CA GLY A 57 13.20 2.15 -5.34
C GLY A 57 12.00 1.72 -6.18
N ASN A 58 11.83 0.42 -6.44
CA ASN A 58 10.59 -0.16 -6.92
C ASN A 58 9.69 -0.46 -5.72
N LEU A 59 8.37 -0.44 -5.94
CA LEU A 59 7.39 -0.88 -4.94
C LEU A 59 7.20 -2.40 -5.07
N VAL A 60 7.10 -3.09 -3.93
CA VAL A 60 6.87 -4.54 -3.91
C VAL A 60 5.36 -4.81 -3.89
N ASP A 61 4.89 -5.70 -4.75
CA ASP A 61 3.46 -6.03 -4.86
C ASP A 61 3.04 -7.29 -4.08
N ASP A 62 3.96 -8.24 -3.87
CA ASP A 62 3.72 -9.51 -3.16
C ASP A 62 4.28 -9.50 -1.73
N PHE A 63 4.11 -10.59 -0.99
CA PHE A 63 4.55 -10.74 0.39
C PHE A 63 6.05 -10.48 0.59
N VAL A 64 6.37 -9.76 1.67
CA VAL A 64 7.74 -9.64 2.19
C VAL A 64 7.73 -10.13 3.63
N PHE A 65 8.22 -11.36 3.83
CA PHE A 65 8.39 -11.95 5.15
C PHE A 65 9.82 -11.75 5.66
N ASP A 66 9.95 -11.44 6.94
CA ASP A 66 11.23 -11.20 7.62
C ASP A 66 11.13 -11.70 9.08
N SER A 67 12.26 -11.94 9.74
CA SER A 67 12.30 -12.27 11.18
C SER A 67 13.21 -11.33 11.97
N GLY A 68 13.84 -10.35 11.31
CA GLY A 68 14.79 -9.45 11.96
C GLY A 68 16.04 -10.18 12.46
N HIS A 69 16.71 -9.59 13.45
CA HIS A 69 18.03 -10.02 13.91
C HIS A 69 18.05 -10.24 15.43
N GLY A 70 19.04 -11.01 15.91
CA GLY A 70 19.24 -11.30 17.34
C GLY A 70 18.37 -12.45 17.88
N PRO A 71 18.47 -12.78 19.18
CA PRO A 71 17.90 -14.02 19.74
C PRO A 71 16.37 -14.17 19.60
N LEU A 72 15.63 -13.07 19.48
CA LEU A 72 14.18 -13.07 19.33
C LEU A 72 13.70 -13.46 17.93
N CYS A 73 14.54 -13.40 16.89
CA CYS A 73 14.13 -13.69 15.50
C CYS A 73 13.53 -15.08 15.33
N LYS A 74 13.99 -16.05 16.14
CA LYS A 74 13.50 -17.44 16.18
C LYS A 74 12.04 -17.59 16.64
N ARG A 75 11.37 -16.50 17.06
CA ARG A 75 9.98 -16.48 17.56
C ARG A 75 9.12 -15.40 16.91
N VAL A 76 9.61 -14.71 15.88
CA VAL A 76 8.91 -13.57 15.26
C VAL A 76 8.88 -13.72 13.74
N LEU A 77 7.70 -13.50 13.16
CA LEU A 77 7.48 -13.34 11.73
C LEU A 77 6.93 -11.93 11.48
N HIS A 78 7.71 -11.09 10.84
CA HIS A 78 7.28 -9.79 10.33
C HIS A 78 6.69 -9.94 8.93
N VAL A 79 5.46 -9.47 8.75
CA VAL A 79 4.82 -9.32 7.44
C VAL A 79 5.01 -7.87 7.00
N ARG A 80 6.11 -7.59 6.30
CA ARG A 80 6.52 -6.22 5.90
C ARG A 80 5.81 -5.70 4.65
N ASN A 81 5.24 -6.61 3.85
CA ASN A 81 4.35 -6.30 2.74
C ASN A 81 3.31 -7.41 2.62
N ALA A 82 2.12 -7.07 2.12
CA ALA A 82 1.09 -8.01 1.74
C ALA A 82 0.40 -7.54 0.45
N PRO A 83 -0.11 -8.46 -0.38
CA PRO A 83 -0.80 -8.12 -1.62
C PRO A 83 -2.10 -7.37 -1.38
N SER A 84 -2.50 -6.59 -2.38
CA SER A 84 -3.75 -5.81 -2.40
C SER A 84 -4.88 -6.60 -3.08
N PRO A 85 -6.16 -6.45 -2.69
CA PRO A 85 -6.69 -5.57 -1.65
C PRO A 85 -6.79 -6.28 -0.29
N GLY A 86 -6.18 -5.69 0.74
CA GLY A 86 -6.05 -6.33 2.05
C GLY A 86 -7.38 -6.62 2.76
N ALA A 87 -8.40 -5.77 2.59
CA ALA A 87 -9.71 -5.95 3.24
C ALA A 87 -10.48 -7.14 2.65
N THR A 88 -10.65 -7.18 1.33
CA THR A 88 -11.40 -8.25 0.62
C THR A 88 -10.65 -9.57 0.61
N SER A 89 -9.32 -9.54 0.50
CA SER A 89 -8.47 -10.74 0.46
C SER A 89 -7.94 -11.15 1.84
N SER A 90 -8.43 -10.55 2.92
CA SER A 90 -7.95 -10.75 4.30
C SER A 90 -7.84 -12.22 4.72
N LEU A 91 -8.85 -13.04 4.42
CA LEU A 91 -8.85 -14.48 4.73
C LEU A 91 -7.83 -15.28 3.89
N ALA A 92 -7.59 -14.89 2.63
CA ALA A 92 -6.58 -15.52 1.78
C ALA A 92 -5.16 -15.15 2.25
N ILE A 93 -4.97 -13.88 2.61
CA ILE A 93 -3.73 -13.37 3.21
C ILE A 93 -3.46 -14.10 4.53
N ALA A 94 -4.46 -14.24 5.41
CA ALA A 94 -4.34 -14.96 6.68
C ALA A 94 -3.94 -16.43 6.47
N LYS A 95 -4.51 -17.13 5.48
CA LYS A 95 -4.09 -18.50 5.11
C LYS A 95 -2.63 -18.58 4.69
N MET A 96 -2.15 -17.62 3.88
CA MET A 96 -0.74 -17.57 3.46
C MET A 96 0.20 -17.28 4.64
N VAL A 97 -0.14 -16.32 5.50
CA VAL A 97 0.64 -16.03 6.72
C VAL A 97 0.65 -17.23 7.66
N ALA A 98 -0.48 -17.91 7.86
CA ALA A 98 -0.55 -19.12 8.70
C ALA A 98 0.29 -20.29 8.14
N LYS A 99 0.31 -20.47 6.81
CA LYS A 99 1.19 -21.44 6.14
C LYS A 99 2.67 -21.11 6.36
N GLU A 100 3.05 -19.85 6.21
CA GLU A 100 4.42 -19.38 6.47
C GLU A 100 4.79 -19.65 7.93
N VAL A 101 3.96 -19.24 8.90
CA VAL A 101 4.17 -19.48 10.35
C VAL A 101 4.40 -20.96 10.66
N LYS A 102 3.57 -21.86 10.10
CA LYS A 102 3.76 -23.31 10.27
C LYS A 102 5.11 -23.80 9.75
N SER A 103 5.49 -23.37 8.55
CA SER A 103 6.80 -23.71 7.96
C SER A 103 7.98 -23.09 8.74
N ARG A 104 7.81 -21.88 9.27
CA ARG A 104 8.83 -21.05 9.96
C ARG A 104 9.17 -21.55 11.36
N PHE A 105 8.21 -22.19 12.03
CA PHE A 105 8.32 -22.60 13.44
C PHE A 105 7.98 -24.08 13.69
N SER A 106 7.75 -24.87 12.63
CA SER A 106 7.43 -26.30 12.68
C SER A 106 6.17 -26.64 13.51
N LEU A 107 5.04 -26.01 13.16
CA LEU A 107 3.71 -26.10 13.81
C LEU A 107 2.62 -26.76 12.94
#